data_AF-A0A357WZZ4-F1
#
_entry.id   AF-A0A357WZZ4-F1
#
_cell.length_a   1.000
_cell.length_b   1.000
_cell.length_c   1.000
_cell.angle_alpha   90.00
_cell.angle_beta   90.00
_cell.angle_gamma   90.00
#
_symmetry.space_group_name_H-M   'P 1'
#
loop_
_entity.id
_entity.type
_entity.pdbx_description
1 polymer ?
#
loop_
_entity_poly.entity_id
_entity_poly.type
_entity_poly.pdbx_seq_one_letter_code
_entity_poly.pdbx_strand_id
1 'polypeptide(L)'
;MSRKYTKVEILSEEVFRRKAAGETNREIAESYGLSKKQIKGLVKRQNRKACLIANGYIPRPKGRPRSNPADDETRRNNELIELRMKVDLLQNFLSESGRK
;
A
#
# COMPACT_ATOMS: atom_id res chain seq x y z
N MET A 1 -2.69 32.21 0.18
CA MET A 1 -3.47 31.15 -0.51
C MET A 1 -3.35 29.84 0.26
N SER A 2 -4.47 29.27 0.71
CA SER A 2 -4.48 27.94 1.32
C SER A 2 -4.13 26.88 0.26
N ARG A 3 -3.30 25.90 0.64
CA ARG A 3 -2.98 24.78 -0.26
C ARG A 3 -4.20 23.85 -0.32
N LYS A 4 -4.76 23.62 -1.52
CA LYS A 4 -5.76 22.56 -1.70
C LYS A 4 -5.10 21.21 -1.48
N TYR A 5 -5.61 20.45 -0.50
CA TYR A 5 -5.15 19.09 -0.26
C TYR A 5 -5.77 18.15 -1.29
N THR A 6 -4.93 17.30 -1.87
CA THR A 6 -5.37 16.23 -2.77
C THR A 6 -4.64 14.95 -2.38
N LYS A 7 -5.37 13.86 -2.16
CA LYS A 7 -4.80 12.55 -1.80
C LYS A 7 -4.21 11.85 -3.03
N VAL A 8 -3.16 12.43 -3.59
CA VAL A 8 -2.50 11.97 -4.84
C VAL A 8 -1.88 10.58 -4.72
N GLU A 9 -1.73 10.04 -3.51
CA GLU A 9 -1.19 8.70 -3.29
C GLU A 9 -2.02 7.59 -3.96
N ILE A 10 -3.34 7.80 -4.10
CA ILE A 10 -4.25 6.86 -4.76
C ILE A 10 -3.90 6.68 -6.23
N LEU A 11 -3.34 7.71 -6.87
CA LEU A 11 -2.94 7.70 -8.28
C LEU A 11 -1.55 7.11 -8.50
N SER A 12 -0.88 6.58 -7.47
CA SER A 12 0.52 6.17 -7.57
C SER A 12 0.75 5.12 -8.64
N GLU A 13 -0.01 4.03 -8.64
CA GLU A 13 0.13 2.95 -9.62
C GLU A 13 -0.03 3.46 -11.05
N GLU A 14 -1.10 4.20 -11.32
CA GLU A 14 -1.39 4.72 -12.66
C GLU A 14 -0.36 5.76 -13.12
N VAL A 15 0.12 6.61 -12.22
CA VAL A 15 1.20 7.57 -12.53
C VAL A 15 2.47 6.82 -12.94
N PHE A 16 2.85 5.74 -12.24
CA PHE A 16 4.04 4.97 -12.63
C PHE A 16 3.84 4.20 -13.93
N ARG A 17 2.63 3.67 -14.19
CA ARG A 17 2.28 3.05 -15.47
C ARG A 17 2.47 4.02 -16.64
N ARG A 18 1.92 5.23 -16.55
CA ARG A 18 2.04 6.27 -17.59
C ARG A 18 3.47 6.77 -17.76
N LYS A 19 4.23 6.88 -16.67
CA LYS A 19 5.67 7.18 -16.75
C LYS A 19 6.46 6.09 -17.45
N ALA A 20 6.11 4.81 -17.28
CA ALA A 20 6.72 3.71 -18.00
C ALA A 20 6.38 3.75 -19.50
N ALA A 21 5.21 4.27 -19.86
CA ALA A 21 4.81 4.55 -21.24
C ALA A 21 5.51 5.80 -21.85
N GLY A 22 6.36 6.51 -21.09
CA GLY A 22 7.15 7.65 -21.56
C GLY A 22 6.52 9.02 -21.28
N GLU A 23 5.35 9.08 -20.66
CA GLU A 23 4.68 10.35 -20.38
C GLU A 23 5.43 11.21 -19.35
N THR A 24 5.42 12.52 -19.58
CA THR A 24 6.03 13.50 -18.70
C THR A 24 5.15 13.77 -17.48
N ASN A 25 5.77 14.23 -16.39
CA ASN A 25 5.01 14.64 -15.19
C ASN A 25 4.04 15.80 -15.46
N ARG A 26 4.21 16.54 -16.57
CA ARG A 26 3.34 17.66 -16.94
C ARG A 26 2.06 17.14 -17.60
N GLU A 27 2.17 16.27 -18.59
CA GLU A 27 1.02 15.65 -19.28
C GLU A 27 0.15 14.86 -18.29
N ILE A 28 0.81 14.09 -17.40
CA ILE A 28 0.11 13.37 -16.33
C ILE A 28 -0.62 14.36 -15.41
N ALA A 29 0.04 15.45 -15.00
CA ALA A 29 -0.60 16.43 -14.13
C ALA A 29 -1.80 17.12 -14.79
N GLU A 30 -1.67 17.51 -16.07
CA GLU A 30 -2.73 18.15 -16.84
C GLU A 30 -3.96 17.24 -16.98
N SER A 31 -3.76 15.96 -17.30
CA SER A 31 -4.89 14.99 -17.43
C SER A 31 -5.71 14.78 -16.15
N TYR A 32 -5.09 14.93 -14.96
CA TYR A 32 -5.78 14.81 -13.67
C TYR A 32 -6.19 16.16 -13.06
N GLY A 33 -5.97 17.28 -13.77
CA GLY A 33 -6.20 18.62 -13.22
C GLY A 33 -5.32 18.94 -12.00
N LEU A 34 -4.15 18.33 -11.91
CA LEU A 34 -3.20 18.49 -10.81
C LEU A 34 -2.07 19.45 -11.19
N SER A 35 -1.37 19.97 -10.19
CA SER A 35 -0.12 20.69 -10.41
C SER A 35 1.02 19.71 -10.69
N LYS A 36 1.91 20.07 -11.63
CA LYS A 36 3.21 19.40 -11.83
C LYS A 36 3.97 19.16 -10.51
N LYS A 37 3.88 20.10 -9.55
CA LYS A 37 4.52 19.96 -8.23
C LYS A 37 3.93 18.80 -7.42
N GLN A 38 2.64 18.54 -7.53
CA GLN A 38 1.98 17.42 -6.83
C GLN A 38 2.45 16.07 -7.37
N ILE A 39 2.50 15.90 -8.70
CA ILE A 39 3.01 14.68 -9.35
C ILE A 39 4.50 14.49 -9.06
N LYS A 40 5.33 15.54 -9.18
CA LYS A 40 6.76 15.47 -8.82
C LYS A 40 6.96 15.03 -7.37
N GLY A 41 6.15 15.57 -6.45
CA GLY A 41 6.18 15.19 -5.05
C GLY A 41 5.78 13.73 -4.81
N LEU A 42 4.75 13.24 -5.51
CA LEU A 42 4.30 11.84 -5.45
C LEU A 42 5.42 10.89 -5.88
N VAL A 43 6.01 11.12 -7.06
CA VAL A 43 7.10 10.30 -7.59
C VAL A 43 8.30 10.28 -6.64
N LYS A 44 8.70 11.45 -6.10
CA LYS A 44 9.81 11.54 -5.14
C LYS A 44 9.54 10.70 -3.88
N ARG A 45 8.31 10.74 -3.35
CA ARG A 45 7.92 9.97 -2.16
C ARG A 45 7.99 8.47 -2.43
N GLN A 46 7.45 8.01 -3.56
CA GLN A 46 7.43 6.59 -3.90
C GLN A 46 8.85 6.05 -4.18
N ASN A 47 9.67 6.79 -4.94
CA ASN A 47 11.07 6.41 -5.15
C ASN A 47 11.83 6.32 -3.81
N ARG A 48 11.62 7.28 -2.90
CA ARG A 48 12.24 7.21 -1.56
C ARG A 48 11.79 5.98 -0.78
N LYS A 49 10.51 5.61 -0.83
CA LYS A 49 10.02 4.38 -0.18
C LYS A 49 10.67 3.15 -0.80
N ALA A 50 10.73 3.07 -2.12
CA ALA A 50 11.37 1.96 -2.83
C ALA A 50 12.86 1.84 -2.45
N CYS A 51 13.60 2.94 -2.41
CA CYS A 51 15.00 2.94 -1.97
C CYS A 51 15.16 2.48 -0.51
N LEU A 52 14.29 2.91 0.40
CA LEU A 52 14.33 2.45 1.79
C LEU A 52 14.12 0.94 1.88
N ILE A 53 13.11 0.43 1.17
CA ILE A 53 12.81 -1.01 1.13
C ILE A 53 13.99 -1.79 0.54
N ALA A 54 14.58 -1.31 -0.55
CA ALA A 54 15.78 -1.92 -1.16
C ALA A 54 16.98 -1.94 -0.20
N ASN A 55 17.09 -0.96 0.69
CA ASN A 55 18.11 -0.91 1.74
C ASN A 55 17.74 -1.75 3.00
N GLY A 56 16.71 -2.59 2.92
CA GLY A 56 16.30 -3.47 4.02
C GLY A 56 15.38 -2.84 5.07
N TYR A 57 14.85 -1.64 4.83
CA TYR A 57 13.87 -1.04 5.75
C TYR A 57 12.52 -1.78 5.67
N ILE A 58 12.04 -2.24 6.82
CA ILE A 58 10.71 -2.86 6.96
C ILE A 58 9.66 -1.75 7.24
N PRO A 59 8.68 -1.53 6.34
CA PRO A 59 7.64 -0.53 6.54
C PRO A 59 6.84 -0.79 7.81
N ARG A 60 6.68 0.26 8.64
CA ARG A 60 5.82 0.21 9.83
C ARG A 60 4.37 0.57 9.47
N PRO A 61 3.38 0.07 10.23
CA PRO A 61 2.00 0.50 10.09
C PRO A 61 1.86 2.01 10.18
N LYS A 62 0.94 2.58 9.39
CA LYS A 62 0.72 4.04 9.37
C LYS A 62 0.15 4.50 10.72
N GLY A 63 0.75 5.54 11.29
CA GLY A 63 0.29 6.18 12.52
C GLY A 63 1.37 6.24 13.58
N ARG A 64 0.97 6.58 14.80
CA ARG A 64 1.85 6.56 15.97
C ARG A 64 2.20 5.10 16.29
N PRO A 65 3.47 4.77 16.57
CA PRO A 65 3.83 3.46 17.09
C PRO A 65 2.99 3.11 18.33
N ARG A 66 2.62 1.83 18.45
CA ARG A 66 1.95 1.33 19.66
C ARG A 66 2.89 1.45 20.86
N SER A 67 2.34 1.75 22.03
CA SER A 67 3.12 1.86 23.28
C SER A 67 3.73 0.52 23.67
N ASN A 68 2.94 -0.56 23.58
CA ASN A 68 3.38 -1.93 23.84
C ASN A 68 3.29 -2.70 22.52
N PRO A 69 4.36 -2.79 21.72
CA PRO A 69 4.38 -3.64 20.55
C PRO A 69 4.18 -5.10 20.98
N ALA A 70 3.35 -5.85 20.24
CA ALA A 70 3.18 -7.27 20.49
C ALA A 70 4.51 -8.00 20.25
N ASP A 71 4.84 -8.91 21.14
CA ASP A 71 6.03 -9.77 21.00
C ASP A 71 5.88 -10.72 19.80
N ASP A 72 7.00 -11.24 19.31
CA ASP A 72 7.03 -12.12 18.14
C ASP A 72 6.21 -13.40 18.36
N GLU A 73 6.13 -13.90 19.61
CA GLU A 73 5.23 -15.00 19.97
C GLU A 73 3.76 -14.63 19.83
N THR A 74 3.36 -13.47 20.35
CA THR A 74 1.97 -13.00 20.23
C THR A 74 1.57 -12.80 18.77
N ARG A 75 2.48 -12.29 17.94
CA ARG A 75 2.27 -12.14 16.50
C ARG A 75 2.05 -13.47 15.81
N ARG A 76 2.92 -14.46 16.08
CA ARG A 76 2.80 -15.83 15.53
C ARG A 76 1.49 -16.49 15.96
N ASN A 77 1.10 -16.34 17.22
CA ASN A 77 -0.15 -16.92 17.73
C ASN A 77 -1.38 -16.30 17.06
N ASN A 78 -1.40 -14.98 16.88
CA ASN A 78 -2.49 -14.30 16.17
C ASN A 78 -2.59 -14.79 14.72
N GLU A 79 -1.46 -14.92 14.02
CA GLU A 79 -1.42 -15.44 12.66
C GLU A 79 -1.93 -16.89 12.58
N LEU A 80 -1.56 -17.73 13.55
CA LEU A 80 -2.03 -19.11 13.64
C LEU A 80 -3.55 -19.19 13.84
N ILE A 81 -4.13 -18.29 14.66
CA ILE A 81 -5.58 -18.18 14.84
C ILE A 81 -6.25 -17.77 13.52
N GLU A 82 -5.76 -16.73 12.85
CA GLU A 82 -6.31 -16.29 11.56
C GLU A 82 -6.24 -17.38 10.48
N LEU A 83 -5.14 -18.14 10.44
CA LEU A 83 -4.98 -19.26 9.50
C LEU A 83 -5.95 -20.40 9.78
N ARG A 84 -6.12 -20.79 11.05
CA ARG A 84 -7.11 -21.79 11.44
C ARG A 84 -8.52 -21.38 11.02
N MET A 85 -8.91 -20.15 11.32
CA MET A 85 -10.22 -19.62 10.91
C MET A 85 -10.43 -19.65 9.39
N LYS A 86 -9.39 -19.34 8.58
CA LYS A 86 -9.48 -19.41 7.12
C LYS A 86 -9.62 -20.84 6.61
N VAL A 87 -8.89 -21.79 7.20
CA VAL A 87 -8.99 -23.22 6.85
C VAL A 87 -10.37 -23.74 7.18
N ASP A 88 -10.88 -23.44 8.38
CA ASP A 88 -12.22 -23.85 8.82
C ASP A 88 -13.31 -23.28 7.89
N LEU A 89 -13.20 -21.99 7.53
CA LEU A 89 -14.11 -21.36 6.57
C LEU A 89 -14.09 -22.06 5.21
N LEU A 90 -12.90 -22.42 4.72
CA LEU A 90 -12.75 -23.12 3.45
C LEU A 90 -13.31 -24.55 3.50
N GLN A 91 -13.06 -25.29 4.59
CA GLN A 91 -13.60 -26.63 4.78
C GLN A 91 -15.13 -26.63 4.82
N ASN A 92 -15.72 -25.65 5.51
CA ASN A 92 -17.17 -25.46 5.53
C ASN A 92 -17.69 -25.19 4.12
N PHE A 93 -17.07 -24.26 3.39
CA PHE A 93 -17.44 -23.96 2.01
C PHE A 93 -17.37 -25.19 1.08
N LEU A 94 -16.29 -25.98 1.19
CA LEU A 94 -16.10 -27.18 0.39
C LEU A 94 -17.17 -28.23 0.70
N SER A 95 -17.44 -28.47 1.99
CA SER A 95 -18.47 -29.39 2.46
C SER A 95 -19.86 -29.03 1.93
N GLU A 96 -20.25 -27.76 1.99
CA GLU A 96 -21.53 -27.26 1.45
C GLU A 96 -21.60 -27.39 -0.08
N SER A 97 -20.47 -27.23 -0.77
CA SER A 97 -20.39 -27.42 -2.23
C SER A 97 -20.33 -28.89 -2.68
N GLY A 98 -20.42 -29.84 -1.75
CA GLY A 98 -20.36 -31.28 -2.02
C GLY A 98 -18.98 -31.78 -2.46
N ARG A 99 -17.94 -30.97 -2.26
CA ARG A 99 -16.54 -31.31 -2.56
C ARG A 99 -15.86 -31.62 -1.23
N LYS A 100 -15.56 -32.88 -0.96
CA LYS A 100 -14.81 -33.31 0.23
C LYS A 100 -13.43 -33.81 -0.17
#